data_AF-A0A7R8VTV7-F1
#
_entry.id   AF-A0A7R8VTV7-F1
#
_cell.length_a   1.000
_cell.length_b   1.000
_cell.length_c   1.000
_cell.angle_alpha   90.00
_cell.angle_beta   90.00
_cell.angle_gamma   90.00
#
_symmetry.space_group_name_H-M   'P 1'
#
loop_
_entity.id
_entity.type
_entity.pdbx_description
1 polymer ?
#
loop_
_entity_poly.entity_id
_entity_poly.type
_entity_poly.pdbx_seq_one_letter_code
_entity_poly.pdbx_strand_id
1 'polypeptide(L)'
;MAKIQNSRAKVYETRVPATEEATDHVESEGDRLIKQLVQKQLDTRLDLKEQLKQSKQFERVEEFVPLGKYTSGQTTLQQFEDCTKKASHNADLKSCGLSEYDIALLQEHENLGSMEKYRKIEVSELKKRLHDIYTKIEAREKNLAHNLIQSGGVSRHQQELGLSVKPSSDETKLLQFALSCRPASQDLRPANHPIHHLKEMEQELFGHLELNKKRGKRRNKLCEEEVSEEATTILEAWTASTS
;
A
#
# COMPACT_ATOMS: atom_id res chain seq x y z
N MET A 1 -40.87 -18.87 30.88
CA MET A 1 -39.73 -18.24 30.17
C MET A 1 -38.45 -18.95 30.57
N ALA A 2 -37.80 -19.65 29.63
CA ALA A 2 -36.59 -20.41 29.92
C ALA A 2 -35.40 -19.44 30.11
N LYS A 3 -34.76 -19.48 31.27
CA LYS A 3 -33.53 -18.73 31.54
C LYS A 3 -32.37 -19.47 30.88
N ILE A 4 -31.88 -18.94 29.75
CA ILE A 4 -30.69 -19.47 29.08
C ILE A 4 -29.48 -19.10 29.96
N GLN A 5 -28.94 -20.08 30.68
CA GLN A 5 -27.69 -19.89 31.42
C GLN A 5 -26.51 -20.15 30.47
N ASN A 6 -25.76 -19.10 30.14
CA ASN A 6 -24.56 -19.20 29.31
C ASN A 6 -23.42 -19.82 30.13
N SER A 7 -23.20 -21.13 29.96
CA SER A 7 -22.17 -21.89 30.67
C SER A 7 -20.74 -21.42 30.38
N ARG A 8 -20.52 -20.66 29.30
CA ARG A 8 -19.20 -20.08 28.99
C ARG A 8 -18.85 -18.85 29.84
N ALA A 9 -19.81 -18.14 30.41
CA ALA A 9 -19.55 -16.93 31.19
C ALA A 9 -18.60 -17.18 32.37
N LYS A 10 -18.80 -18.29 33.10
CA LYS A 10 -17.98 -18.68 34.25
C LYS A 10 -16.53 -19.01 33.92
N VAL A 11 -16.24 -19.40 32.67
CA VAL A 11 -14.88 -19.74 32.22
C VAL A 11 -14.05 -18.47 32.03
N TYR A 12 -14.67 -17.35 31.68
CA TYR A 12 -13.99 -16.06 31.58
C TYR A 12 -13.74 -15.44 32.97
N GLU A 13 -14.66 -15.62 33.92
CA GLU A 13 -14.47 -15.16 35.32
C GLU A 13 -13.27 -15.81 36.03
N THR A 14 -12.91 -17.04 35.67
CA THR A 14 -11.80 -17.78 36.32
C THR A 14 -10.43 -17.53 35.71
N ARG A 15 -10.34 -16.93 34.51
CA ARG A 15 -9.08 -16.74 33.77
C ARG A 15 -8.62 -15.28 33.68
N VAL A 16 -9.49 -14.32 34.02
CA VAL A 16 -9.12 -12.91 34.04
C VAL A 16 -8.57 -12.57 35.42
N PRO A 17 -7.30 -12.17 35.57
CA PRO A 17 -6.80 -11.65 36.84
C PRO A 17 -7.62 -10.40 37.21
N ALA A 18 -7.96 -10.24 38.49
CA ALA A 18 -8.86 -9.20 39.01
C ALA A 18 -8.46 -7.74 38.71
N THR A 19 -7.34 -7.52 38.01
CA THR A 19 -6.79 -6.22 37.63
C THR A 19 -7.09 -5.80 36.19
N GLU A 20 -7.61 -6.68 35.33
CA GLU A 20 -8.02 -6.32 33.97
C GLU A 20 -9.53 -6.03 33.93
N GLU A 21 -9.89 -4.75 33.90
CA GLU A 21 -11.26 -4.32 33.61
C GLU A 21 -11.65 -4.75 32.19
N ALA A 22 -12.88 -5.25 32.04
CA ALA A 22 -13.42 -5.61 30.74
C ALA A 22 -13.46 -4.36 29.85
N THR A 23 -12.78 -4.42 28.70
CA THR A 23 -12.79 -3.33 27.72
C THR A 23 -14.20 -3.07 27.22
N ASP A 24 -14.58 -1.79 27.14
CA ASP A 24 -15.87 -1.37 26.58
C ASP A 24 -16.09 -1.95 25.17
N HIS A 25 -17.31 -2.39 24.89
CA HIS A 25 -17.67 -2.92 23.57
C HIS A 25 -17.57 -1.82 22.52
N VAL A 26 -16.63 -1.98 21.59
CA VAL A 26 -16.49 -1.07 20.46
C VAL A 26 -17.36 -1.59 19.32
N GLU A 27 -18.31 -0.77 18.87
CA GLU A 27 -19.23 -1.16 17.79
C GLU A 27 -18.49 -1.36 16.47
N SER A 28 -18.67 -2.52 15.85
CA SER A 28 -18.16 -2.79 14.50
C SER A 28 -19.07 -2.19 13.43
N GLU A 29 -18.54 -1.98 12.22
CA GLU A 29 -19.38 -1.63 11.07
C GLU A 29 -20.44 -2.70 10.79
N GLY A 30 -20.11 -3.98 11.00
CA GLY A 30 -21.07 -5.08 10.92
C GLY A 30 -22.25 -4.87 11.89
N ASP A 31 -21.96 -4.52 13.15
CA ASP A 31 -23.00 -4.22 14.13
C ASP A 31 -23.84 -3.02 13.70
N ARG A 32 -23.21 -1.97 13.16
CA ARG A 32 -23.91 -0.78 12.67
C ARG A 32 -24.84 -1.12 11.49
N LEU A 33 -24.37 -1.91 10.53
CA LEU A 33 -25.15 -2.35 9.37
C LEU A 33 -26.32 -3.26 9.80
N ILE A 34 -26.08 -4.17 10.74
CA ILE A 34 -27.12 -5.03 11.31
C ILE A 34 -28.16 -4.17 12.04
N LYS A 35 -27.75 -3.20 12.87
CA LYS A 35 -28.67 -2.26 13.53
C LYS A 35 -29.49 -1.47 12.52
N GLN A 36 -28.87 -0.94 11.47
CA GLN A 36 -29.58 -0.23 10.40
C GLN A 36 -30.56 -1.13 9.66
N LEU A 37 -30.17 -2.38 9.36
CA LEU A 37 -31.05 -3.36 8.74
C LEU A 37 -32.25 -3.67 9.62
N VAL A 38 -32.03 -3.91 10.92
CA VAL A 38 -33.09 -4.16 11.90
C VAL A 38 -34.03 -2.97 11.98
N GLN A 39 -33.51 -1.73 12.03
CA GLN A 39 -34.33 -0.53 12.01
C GLN A 39 -35.21 -0.46 10.75
N LYS A 40 -34.65 -0.78 9.56
CA LYS A 40 -35.41 -0.84 8.31
C LYS A 40 -36.48 -1.94 8.32
N GLN A 41 -36.22 -3.08 8.95
CA GLN A 41 -37.18 -4.19 9.04
C GLN A 41 -38.30 -3.93 10.05
N LEU A 42 -38.02 -3.17 11.11
CA LEU A 42 -39.00 -2.78 12.12
C LEU A 42 -39.89 -1.61 11.66
N ASP A 43 -39.50 -0.88 10.62
CA ASP A 43 -40.28 0.22 10.08
C ASP A 43 -41.48 -0.29 9.26
N THR A 44 -42.66 -0.27 9.88
CA THR A 44 -43.92 -0.65 9.24
C THR A 44 -44.62 0.52 8.55
N ARG A 45 -44.01 1.71 8.49
CA ARG A 45 -44.61 2.93 7.93
C ARG A 45 -44.18 3.22 6.48
N LEU A 46 -43.36 2.35 5.90
CA LEU A 46 -42.81 2.54 4.55
C LEU A 46 -43.85 2.25 3.46
N ASP A 47 -44.08 3.23 2.60
CA ASP A 47 -44.93 3.10 1.42
C ASP A 47 -44.15 2.50 0.23
N LEU A 48 -44.84 1.71 -0.61
CA LEU A 48 -44.26 1.12 -1.83
C LEU A 48 -43.60 2.15 -2.76
N LYS A 49 -44.15 3.38 -2.80
CA LYS A 49 -43.61 4.49 -3.60
C LYS A 49 -42.29 5.01 -3.04
N GLU A 50 -42.11 4.99 -1.73
CA GLU A 50 -40.88 5.43 -1.07
C GLU A 50 -39.78 4.39 -1.23
N GLN A 51 -40.14 3.10 -1.12
CA GLN A 51 -39.20 2.01 -1.35
C GLN A 51 -38.70 1.98 -2.80
N LEU A 52 -39.56 2.31 -3.78
CA LEU A 52 -39.16 2.40 -5.19
C LEU A 52 -38.16 3.56 -5.44
N LYS A 53 -38.24 4.64 -4.66
CA LYS A 53 -37.30 5.76 -4.74
C LYS A 53 -35.92 5.42 -4.17
N GLN A 54 -35.83 4.44 -3.27
CA GLN A 54 -34.55 3.94 -2.77
C GLN A 54 -33.89 3.11 -3.87
N SER A 55 -33.00 3.74 -4.65
CA SER A 55 -32.22 3.03 -5.65
C SER A 55 -31.26 2.05 -4.96
N LYS A 56 -31.42 0.76 -5.24
CA LYS A 56 -30.46 -0.27 -4.82
C LYS A 56 -29.24 -0.13 -5.73
N GLN A 57 -28.17 0.42 -5.20
CA GLN A 57 -26.90 0.49 -5.91
C GLN A 57 -26.09 -0.74 -5.54
N PHE A 58 -25.76 -1.56 -6.54
CA PHE A 58 -24.79 -2.62 -6.38
C PHE A 58 -23.42 -2.04 -6.75
N GLU A 59 -22.47 -2.15 -5.83
CA GLU A 59 -21.09 -1.83 -6.13
C GLU A 59 -20.56 -2.85 -7.14
N ARG A 60 -19.98 -2.36 -8.23
CA ARG A 60 -19.38 -3.23 -9.24
C ARG A 60 -18.17 -3.90 -8.61
N VAL A 61 -18.05 -5.22 -8.77
CA VAL A 61 -16.88 -5.98 -8.29
C VAL A 61 -15.63 -5.39 -8.94
N GLU A 62 -14.74 -4.85 -8.12
CA GLU A 62 -13.39 -4.49 -8.54
C GLU A 62 -12.63 -5.77 -8.86
N GLU A 63 -12.09 -5.86 -10.08
CA GLU A 63 -11.22 -6.99 -10.46
C GLU A 63 -9.91 -6.87 -9.66
N PHE A 64 -9.60 -7.89 -8.84
CA PHE A 64 -8.33 -7.95 -8.15
C PHE A 64 -7.19 -8.17 -9.16
N VAL A 65 -6.36 -7.14 -9.35
CA VAL A 65 -5.18 -7.20 -10.22
C VAL A 65 -3.93 -7.38 -9.33
N PRO A 66 -3.34 -8.59 -9.27
CA PRO A 66 -2.15 -8.80 -8.45
C PRO A 66 -0.98 -7.95 -8.96
N LEU A 67 -0.19 -7.43 -8.03
CA LEU A 67 0.99 -6.58 -8.34
C LEU A 67 1.98 -7.25 -9.29
N GLY A 68 2.06 -8.59 -9.28
CA GLY A 68 2.89 -9.37 -10.19
C GLY A 68 2.58 -9.16 -11.68
N LYS A 69 1.38 -8.66 -12.04
CA LYS A 69 1.05 -8.23 -13.42
C LYS A 69 1.81 -6.96 -13.84
N TYR A 70 2.19 -6.11 -12.89
CA TYR A 70 2.91 -4.85 -13.13
C TYR A 70 4.43 -4.99 -13.01
N THR A 71 4.90 -6.00 -12.26
CA THR A 71 6.30 -6.20 -11.92
C THR A 71 6.83 -7.53 -12.44
N SER A 72 6.75 -7.81 -13.75
CA SER A 72 7.43 -8.99 -14.29
C SER A 72 8.94 -8.72 -14.36
N GLY A 73 9.68 -9.16 -13.34
CA GLY A 73 11.15 -9.29 -13.39
C GLY A 73 11.99 -8.09 -12.92
N GLN A 74 11.44 -7.14 -12.16
CA GLN A 74 12.24 -6.05 -11.55
C GLN A 74 12.41 -6.25 -10.03
N THR A 75 13.65 -6.12 -9.54
CA THR A 75 14.11 -6.72 -8.26
C THR A 75 14.71 -5.71 -7.28
N THR A 76 14.28 -4.44 -7.27
CA THR A 76 14.69 -3.46 -6.25
C THR A 76 13.51 -2.94 -5.45
N LEU A 77 13.73 -2.65 -4.15
CA LEU A 77 12.68 -2.19 -3.23
C LEU A 77 12.03 -0.88 -3.69
N GLN A 78 12.82 0.06 -4.22
CA GLN A 78 12.30 1.34 -4.74
C GLN A 78 11.39 1.14 -5.96
N GLN A 79 11.79 0.30 -6.91
CA GLN A 79 10.96 -0.03 -8.06
C GLN A 79 9.65 -0.70 -7.63
N PHE A 80 9.69 -1.57 -6.62
CA PHE A 80 8.49 -2.17 -6.05
C PHE A 80 7.58 -1.11 -5.41
N GLU A 81 8.12 -0.21 -4.60
CA GLU A 81 7.37 0.88 -3.99
C GLU A 81 6.71 1.77 -5.05
N ASP A 82 7.44 2.19 -6.07
CA ASP A 82 6.90 3.00 -7.17
C ASP A 82 5.81 2.24 -7.95
N CYS A 83 5.98 0.94 -8.16
CA CYS A 83 4.95 0.11 -8.79
C CYS A 83 3.69 0.00 -7.93
N THR A 84 3.83 -0.14 -6.60
CA THR A 84 2.66 -0.16 -5.70
C THR A 84 1.90 1.15 -5.72
N LYS A 85 2.61 2.29 -5.72
CA LYS A 85 2.02 3.63 -5.83
C LYS A 85 1.28 3.79 -7.15
N LYS A 86 1.90 3.38 -8.27
CA LYS A 86 1.28 3.42 -9.60
C LYS A 86 0.03 2.53 -9.69
N ALA A 87 0.10 1.31 -9.14
CA ALA A 87 -1.04 0.38 -9.13
C ALA A 87 -2.20 0.92 -8.27
N SER A 88 -1.90 1.46 -7.08
CA SER A 88 -2.88 2.11 -6.21
C SER A 88 -3.56 3.29 -6.93
N HIS A 89 -2.75 4.17 -7.52
CA HIS A 89 -3.28 5.32 -8.25
C HIS A 89 -4.16 4.90 -9.44
N ASN A 90 -3.78 3.84 -10.16
CA ASN A 90 -4.62 3.31 -11.25
C ASN A 90 -5.96 2.74 -10.73
N ALA A 91 -5.94 2.03 -9.60
CA ALA A 91 -7.16 1.55 -8.95
C ALA A 91 -8.06 2.71 -8.49
N ASP A 92 -7.48 3.78 -7.97
CA ASP A 92 -8.20 5.00 -7.60
C ASP A 92 -8.87 5.67 -8.82
N LEU A 93 -8.18 5.73 -9.95
CA LEU A 93 -8.77 6.25 -11.19
C LEU A 93 -9.89 5.34 -11.73
N LYS A 94 -9.72 4.02 -11.66
CA LYS A 94 -10.76 3.05 -12.08
C LYS A 94 -12.01 3.16 -11.21
N SER A 95 -11.85 3.35 -9.90
CA SER A 95 -12.97 3.54 -8.97
C SER A 95 -13.66 4.91 -9.14
N CYS A 96 -13.05 5.89 -9.82
CA CYS A 96 -13.75 7.08 -10.34
C CYS A 96 -14.68 6.77 -11.54
N GLY A 97 -14.74 5.53 -12.02
CA GLY A 97 -15.52 5.16 -13.21
C GLY A 97 -14.89 5.62 -14.52
N LEU A 98 -13.56 5.78 -14.53
CA LEU A 98 -12.79 6.11 -15.73
C LEU A 98 -12.54 4.86 -16.58
N SER A 99 -12.63 5.02 -17.90
CA SER A 99 -12.24 3.96 -18.83
C SER A 99 -10.73 3.79 -18.87
N GLU A 100 -10.24 2.61 -19.25
CA GLU A 100 -8.80 2.37 -19.46
C GLU A 100 -8.20 3.34 -20.48
N TYR A 101 -9.00 3.74 -21.48
CA TYR A 101 -8.67 4.80 -22.43
C TYR A 101 -8.46 6.16 -21.74
N ASP A 102 -9.37 6.53 -20.83
CA ASP A 102 -9.33 7.82 -20.12
C ASP A 102 -8.11 7.88 -19.18
N ILE A 103 -7.79 6.75 -18.54
CA ILE A 103 -6.61 6.62 -17.68
C ILE A 103 -5.32 6.75 -18.48
N ALA A 104 -5.22 6.07 -19.63
CA ALA A 104 -4.05 6.19 -20.51
C ALA A 104 -3.90 7.63 -21.04
N LEU A 105 -5.00 8.29 -21.39
CA LEU A 105 -5.01 9.68 -21.82
C LEU A 105 -4.49 10.63 -20.73
N LEU A 106 -4.95 10.45 -19.49
CA LEU A 106 -4.51 11.27 -18.35
C LEU A 106 -3.01 11.04 -18.05
N GLN A 107 -2.55 9.80 -18.07
CA GLN A 107 -1.14 9.47 -17.85
C GLN A 107 -0.21 10.05 -18.93
N GLU A 108 -0.61 10.03 -20.21
CA GLU A 108 0.18 10.64 -21.28
C GLU A 108 0.21 12.18 -21.16
N HIS A 109 -0.90 12.78 -20.73
CA HIS A 109 -0.99 14.22 -20.48
C HIS A 109 -0.09 14.66 -19.31
N GLU A 110 -0.06 13.91 -18.21
CA GLU A 110 0.77 14.21 -17.03
C GLU A 110 2.28 14.01 -17.27
N ASN A 111 2.64 12.99 -18.04
CA ASN A 111 4.04 12.68 -18.33
C ASN A 111 4.65 13.60 -19.42
N LEU A 112 3.95 14.66 -19.86
CA LEU A 112 4.30 15.49 -21.02
C LEU A 112 4.69 14.65 -22.25
N GLY A 113 4.07 13.47 -22.38
CA GLY A 113 4.37 12.53 -23.45
C GLY A 113 3.98 13.11 -24.80
N SER A 114 4.66 12.64 -25.85
CA SER A 114 4.24 12.96 -27.21
C SER A 114 2.85 12.37 -27.43
N MET A 115 1.83 13.23 -27.57
CA MET A 115 0.42 12.88 -27.84
C MET A 115 0.23 12.28 -29.25
N GLU A 116 1.24 11.59 -29.78
CA GLU A 116 1.31 10.99 -31.11
C GLU A 116 0.10 10.11 -31.39
N LYS A 117 -0.31 9.34 -30.39
CA LYS A 117 -1.44 8.41 -30.46
C LYS A 117 -2.78 9.13 -30.64
N TYR A 118 -2.87 10.38 -30.18
CA TYR A 118 -4.09 11.20 -30.21
C TYR A 118 -4.04 12.34 -31.23
N ARG A 119 -2.99 12.45 -32.06
CA ARG A 119 -2.90 13.49 -33.11
C ARG A 119 -4.06 13.48 -34.12
N LYS A 120 -4.69 12.32 -34.30
CA LYS A 120 -5.82 12.13 -35.22
C LYS A 120 -7.15 12.64 -34.65
N ILE A 121 -7.20 12.90 -33.34
CA ILE A 121 -8.38 13.39 -32.64
C ILE A 121 -8.32 14.91 -32.62
N GLU A 122 -9.48 15.55 -32.79
CA GLU A 122 -9.56 17.00 -32.72
C GLU A 122 -9.13 17.50 -31.33
N VAL A 123 -8.27 18.52 -31.29
CA VAL A 123 -7.73 19.09 -30.05
C VAL A 123 -8.85 19.59 -29.12
N SER A 124 -9.96 20.08 -29.68
CA SER A 124 -11.13 20.55 -28.94
C SER A 124 -11.85 19.41 -28.20
N GLU A 125 -12.03 18.26 -28.85
CA GLU A 125 -12.66 17.08 -28.25
C GLU A 125 -11.79 16.48 -27.15
N LEU A 126 -10.47 16.46 -27.38
CA LEU A 126 -9.51 15.96 -26.42
C LEU A 126 -9.52 16.78 -25.12
N LYS A 127 -9.54 18.12 -25.24
CA LYS A 127 -9.65 19.02 -24.09
C LYS A 127 -10.97 18.85 -23.34
N LYS A 128 -12.09 18.69 -24.06
CA LYS A 128 -13.39 18.40 -23.43
C LYS A 128 -13.34 17.09 -22.64
N ARG A 129 -12.76 16.05 -23.24
CA ARG A 129 -12.64 14.74 -22.58
C ARG A 129 -11.76 14.81 -21.33
N LEU A 130 -10.64 15.54 -21.40
CA LEU A 130 -9.77 15.78 -20.26
C LEU A 130 -10.49 16.52 -19.12
N HIS A 131 -11.31 17.51 -19.48
CA HIS A 131 -12.14 18.23 -18.51
C HIS A 131 -13.17 17.31 -17.85
N ASP A 132 -13.84 16.44 -18.62
CA ASP A 132 -14.77 15.43 -18.07
C ASP A 132 -14.07 14.46 -17.11
N ILE A 133 -12.82 14.10 -17.40
CA ILE A 133 -12.01 13.23 -16.52
C ILE A 133 -11.73 13.95 -15.19
N TYR A 134 -11.25 15.19 -15.22
CA TYR A 134 -10.96 15.95 -14.01
C TYR A 134 -12.21 16.21 -13.16
N THR A 135 -13.34 16.53 -13.78
CA THR A 135 -14.60 16.74 -13.05
C THR A 135 -15.10 15.47 -12.36
N LYS A 136 -14.92 14.29 -12.98
CA LYS A 136 -15.22 12.99 -12.33
C LYS A 136 -14.33 12.71 -11.13
N ILE A 137 -13.03 13.00 -11.24
CA ILE A 137 -12.07 12.84 -10.13
C ILE A 137 -12.48 13.75 -8.97
N GLU A 138 -12.72 15.04 -9.24
CA GLU A 138 -13.11 16.01 -8.22
C GLU A 138 -14.45 15.66 -7.55
N ALA A 139 -15.43 15.18 -8.34
CA ALA A 139 -16.71 14.72 -7.80
C ALA A 139 -16.54 13.52 -6.85
N ARG A 140 -15.65 12.58 -7.18
CA ARG A 140 -15.36 11.44 -6.30
C ARG A 140 -14.62 11.86 -5.04
N GLU A 141 -13.65 12.77 -5.13
CA GLU A 141 -12.95 13.31 -3.95
C GLU A 141 -13.92 14.01 -2.98
N LYS A 142 -14.87 14.80 -3.50
CA LYS A 142 -15.92 15.42 -2.68
C LYS A 142 -16.80 14.38 -1.98
N ASN A 143 -17.19 13.32 -2.69
CA ASN A 143 -17.97 12.23 -2.10
C ASN A 143 -17.18 11.46 -1.04
N LEU A 144 -15.90 11.17 -1.29
CA LEU A 144 -15.00 10.52 -0.33
C LEU A 144 -14.84 11.36 0.93
N ALA A 145 -14.61 12.67 0.80
CA ALA A 145 -14.51 13.59 1.93
C ALA A 145 -15.81 13.63 2.75
N HIS A 146 -16.96 13.69 2.07
CA HIS A 146 -18.27 13.66 2.73
C HIS A 146 -18.51 12.35 3.48
N ASN A 147 -18.21 11.20 2.86
CA ASN A 147 -18.33 9.89 3.49
C ASN A 147 -17.37 9.74 4.68
N LEU A 148 -16.15 10.27 4.57
CA LEU A 148 -15.15 10.24 5.64
C LEU A 148 -15.59 11.08 6.85
N ILE A 149 -16.22 12.24 6.63
CA ILE A 149 -16.82 13.04 7.70
C ILE A 149 -17.96 12.26 8.38
N GLN A 150 -18.81 11.58 7.59
CA GLN A 150 -19.89 10.75 8.12
C GLN A 150 -19.40 9.50 8.87
N SER A 151 -18.24 8.95 8.50
CA SER A 151 -17.64 7.78 9.16
C SER A 151 -16.71 8.14 10.33
N GLY A 152 -16.57 9.43 10.67
CA GLY A 152 -15.70 9.88 11.76
C GLY A 152 -14.21 9.84 11.43
N GLY A 153 -13.83 9.86 10.16
CA GLY A 153 -12.44 10.02 9.73
C GLY A 153 -11.63 8.74 9.58
N VAL A 154 -12.22 7.57 9.81
CA VAL A 154 -11.50 6.30 9.84
C VAL A 154 -12.02 5.38 8.72
N SER A 155 -11.10 4.78 7.98
CA SER A 155 -11.42 3.77 6.95
C SER A 155 -11.95 2.49 7.61
N ARG A 156 -12.86 1.76 6.96
CA ARG A 156 -13.40 0.48 7.43
C ARG A 156 -12.31 -0.46 7.96
N HIS A 157 -11.24 -0.64 7.19
CA HIS A 157 -10.12 -1.52 7.57
C HIS A 157 -9.40 -1.03 8.83
N GLN A 158 -9.22 0.29 8.97
CA GLN A 158 -8.59 0.88 10.15
C GLN A 158 -9.48 0.73 11.38
N GLN A 159 -10.80 0.83 11.23
CA GLN A 159 -11.75 0.59 12.31
C GLN A 159 -11.72 -0.89 12.74
N GLU A 160 -11.74 -1.83 11.79
CA GLU A 160 -11.65 -3.27 12.06
C GLU A 160 -10.30 -3.66 12.73
N LEU A 161 -9.19 -3.04 12.31
CA LEU A 161 -7.91 -3.18 13.00
C LEU A 161 -7.97 -2.60 14.42
N GLY A 162 -8.63 -1.45 14.60
CA GLY A 162 -8.83 -0.85 15.92
C GLY A 162 -9.59 -1.76 16.88
N LEU A 163 -10.59 -2.51 16.39
CA LEU A 163 -11.30 -3.53 17.18
C LEU A 163 -10.42 -4.71 17.58
N SER A 164 -9.41 -5.02 16.77
CA SER A 164 -8.48 -6.13 17.01
C SER A 164 -7.42 -5.77 18.07
N VAL A 165 -7.23 -4.48 18.32
CA VAL A 165 -6.24 -3.95 19.27
C VAL A 165 -6.93 -3.71 20.61
N LYS A 166 -6.53 -4.46 21.64
CA LYS A 166 -7.03 -4.25 23.00
C LYS A 166 -6.35 -3.01 23.59
N PRO A 167 -7.05 -1.88 23.81
CA PRO A 167 -6.41 -0.61 24.18
C PRO A 167 -5.63 -0.69 25.51
N SER A 168 -6.07 -1.53 26.44
CA SER A 168 -5.45 -1.72 27.76
C SER A 168 -4.47 -2.91 27.83
N SER A 169 -4.35 -3.73 26.79
CA SER A 169 -3.46 -4.90 26.78
C SER A 169 -1.99 -4.47 26.77
N ASP A 170 -1.16 -5.21 27.49
CA ASP A 170 0.29 -5.01 27.48
C ASP A 170 0.90 -5.22 26.09
N GLU A 171 0.33 -6.10 25.27
CA GLU A 171 0.75 -6.31 23.87
C GLU A 171 0.59 -5.03 23.03
N THR A 172 -0.50 -4.30 23.25
CA THR A 172 -0.80 -3.03 22.56
C THR A 172 0.12 -1.92 23.05
N LYS A 173 0.36 -1.85 24.36
CA LYS A 173 1.34 -0.92 24.94
C LYS A 173 2.75 -1.19 24.42
N LEU A 174 3.13 -2.47 24.28
CA LEU A 174 4.42 -2.89 23.73
C LEU A 174 4.53 -2.56 22.23
N LEU A 175 3.48 -2.78 21.44
CA LEU A 175 3.44 -2.39 20.04
C LEU A 175 3.54 -0.86 19.89
N GLN A 176 2.78 -0.11 20.68
CA GLN A 176 2.84 1.36 20.70
C GLN A 176 4.24 1.84 21.10
N PHE A 177 4.84 1.22 22.10
CA PHE A 177 6.23 1.47 22.49
C PHE A 177 7.19 1.21 21.32
N ALA A 178 7.13 0.03 20.68
CA ALA A 178 7.98 -0.33 19.55
C ALA A 178 7.82 0.62 18.34
N LEU A 179 6.60 1.05 18.02
CA LEU A 179 6.33 2.04 16.97
C LEU A 179 6.83 3.44 17.35
N SER A 180 6.76 3.80 18.63
CA SER A 180 7.28 5.07 19.14
C SER A 180 8.81 5.10 19.23
N CYS A 181 9.47 3.94 19.23
CA CYS A 181 10.92 3.83 19.09
C CYS A 181 11.34 4.26 17.69
N ARG A 182 11.36 5.57 17.47
CA ARG A 182 12.09 6.19 16.38
C ARG A 182 13.56 5.80 16.56
N PRO A 183 14.31 5.44 15.51
CA PRO A 183 15.75 5.27 15.64
C PRO A 183 16.29 6.56 16.26
N ALA A 184 16.79 6.48 17.49
CA ALA A 184 17.23 7.65 18.22
C ALA A 184 18.27 8.36 17.36
N SER A 185 17.94 9.55 16.85
CA SER A 185 18.85 10.34 16.02
C SER A 185 20.12 10.72 16.80
N GLN A 186 20.06 10.66 18.13
CA GLN A 186 21.17 10.89 19.03
C GLN A 186 21.15 9.82 20.12
N ASP A 187 22.20 9.03 20.11
CA ASP A 187 22.50 8.09 21.17
C ASP A 187 22.91 8.87 22.43
N LEU A 188 22.08 8.81 23.47
CA LEU A 188 22.32 9.51 24.75
C LEU A 188 23.40 8.85 25.62
N ARG A 189 23.96 7.72 25.17
CA ARG A 189 25.00 7.00 25.90
C ARG A 189 26.31 7.80 25.90
N PRO A 190 27.05 7.85 27.02
CA PRO A 190 28.28 8.63 27.13
C PRO A 190 29.29 8.27 26.05
N ALA A 191 30.11 9.22 25.62
CA ALA A 191 31.05 9.05 24.49
C ALA A 191 31.97 7.82 24.62
N ASN A 192 32.28 7.39 25.84
CA ASN A 192 33.12 6.23 26.12
C ASN A 192 32.34 4.89 26.15
N HIS A 193 31.06 4.89 25.77
CA HIS A 193 30.25 3.67 25.76
C HIS A 193 30.78 2.72 24.67
N PRO A 194 30.98 1.41 24.96
CA PRO A 194 31.60 0.46 24.04
C PRO A 194 30.85 0.31 22.70
N ILE A 195 29.57 0.69 22.68
CA ILE A 195 28.76 0.69 21.46
C ILE A 195 29.23 1.71 20.41
N HIS A 196 29.87 2.80 20.83
CA HIS A 196 30.43 3.82 19.93
C HIS A 196 31.72 3.37 19.26
N HIS A 197 32.42 2.43 19.88
CA HIS A 197 33.65 1.83 19.35
C HIS A 197 33.36 0.60 18.46
N LEU A 198 32.09 0.26 18.19
CA LEU A 198 31.74 -0.89 17.36
C LEU A 198 32.34 -0.83 15.95
N LYS A 199 32.41 0.36 15.35
CA LYS A 199 33.05 0.54 14.03
C LYS A 199 34.55 0.29 14.08
N GLU A 200 35.21 0.67 15.17
CA GLU A 200 36.64 0.42 15.37
C GLU A 200 36.90 -1.07 15.60
N MET A 201 36.09 -1.71 16.45
CA MET A 201 36.14 -3.15 16.66
C MET A 201 35.83 -3.92 15.37
N GLU A 202 34.85 -3.49 14.57
CA GLU A 202 34.55 -4.07 13.25
C GLU A 202 35.76 -3.96 12.31
N GLN A 203 36.43 -2.79 12.26
CA GLN A 203 37.60 -2.59 11.43
C GLN A 203 38.81 -3.42 11.90
N GLU A 204 38.98 -3.59 13.21
CA GLU A 204 40.05 -4.42 13.78
C GLU A 204 39.82 -5.91 13.48
N LEU A 205 38.58 -6.39 13.68
CA LEU A 205 38.21 -7.79 13.47
C LEU A 205 38.06 -8.16 12.00
N PHE A 206 37.53 -7.28 11.15
CA PHE A 206 37.11 -7.60 9.78
C PHE A 206 37.74 -6.70 8.69
N GLY A 207 38.55 -5.69 9.04
CA GLY A 207 39.18 -4.79 8.07
C GLY A 207 40.09 -5.49 7.05
N HIS A 208 40.67 -6.64 7.42
CA HIS A 208 41.45 -7.48 6.51
C HIS A 208 40.61 -8.12 5.38
N LEU A 209 39.29 -8.28 5.57
CA LEU A 209 38.36 -8.80 4.56
C LEU A 209 38.02 -7.73 3.50
N GLU A 210 38.03 -6.45 3.86
CA GLU A 210 37.79 -5.34 2.94
C GLU A 210 38.90 -5.22 1.87
N LEU A 211 40.15 -5.54 2.26
CA LEU A 211 41.29 -5.58 1.34
C LEU A 211 41.15 -6.71 0.31
N ASN A 212 40.54 -7.84 0.68
CA ASN A 212 40.29 -8.96 -0.23
C ASN A 212 39.19 -8.64 -1.27
N LYS A 213 38.18 -7.84 -0.91
CA LYS A 213 37.17 -7.35 -1.89
C LYS A 213 37.81 -6.51 -2.99
N LYS A 214 38.82 -5.70 -2.67
CA LYS A 214 39.56 -4.89 -3.66
C LYS A 214 40.46 -5.74 -4.57
N ARG A 215 41.02 -6.84 -4.07
CA ARG A 215 41.82 -7.80 -4.86
C ARG A 215 40.96 -8.62 -5.83
N GLY A 216 39.73 -8.98 -5.44
CA GLY A 216 38.77 -9.65 -6.32
C GLY A 216 38.34 -8.79 -7.52
N LYS A 217 38.05 -7.50 -7.31
CA LYS A 217 37.70 -6.56 -8.41
C LYS A 217 38.81 -6.35 -9.43
N ARG A 218 40.08 -6.38 -9.02
CA ARG A 218 41.22 -6.29 -9.96
C ARG A 218 41.35 -7.52 -10.85
N ARG A 219 41.04 -8.71 -10.33
CA ARG A 219 41.08 -9.96 -11.12
C ARG A 219 39.96 -10.00 -12.16
N ASN A 220 38.74 -9.58 -11.80
CA ASN A 220 37.64 -9.54 -12.77
C ASN A 220 37.88 -8.50 -13.88
N LYS A 221 38.50 -7.35 -13.56
CA LYS A 221 38.79 -6.32 -14.56
C LYS A 221 39.85 -6.75 -15.59
N LEU A 222 40.88 -7.50 -15.14
CA LEU A 222 41.88 -8.09 -16.05
C LEU A 222 41.28 -9.17 -16.97
N CYS A 223 40.36 -10.00 -16.46
CA CYS A 223 39.67 -10.99 -17.31
C CYS A 223 38.70 -10.33 -18.31
N GLU A 224 38.04 -9.23 -17.96
CA GLU A 224 37.17 -8.50 -18.88
C GLU A 224 37.95 -7.78 -20.00
N GLU A 225 39.15 -7.27 -19.71
CA GLU A 225 40.03 -6.64 -20.70
C GLU A 225 40.61 -7.69 -21.68
N GLU A 226 41.08 -8.85 -21.21
CA GLU A 226 41.59 -9.93 -22.07
C GLU A 226 40.51 -10.51 -23.01
N VAL A 227 39.26 -10.66 -22.54
CA VAL A 227 38.14 -11.14 -23.37
C VAL A 227 37.75 -10.11 -24.45
N SER A 228 37.97 -8.82 -24.20
CA SER A 228 37.67 -7.77 -25.18
C SER A 228 38.69 -7.69 -26.31
N GLU A 229 39.98 -7.91 -26.01
CA GLU A 229 41.07 -7.88 -27.00
C GLU A 229 41.03 -9.10 -27.93
N GLU A 230 40.71 -10.29 -27.40
CA GLU A 230 40.49 -11.49 -28.23
C GLU A 230 39.28 -11.31 -29.16
N ALA A 231 38.19 -10.71 -28.68
CA ALA A 231 37.00 -10.47 -29.49
C ALA A 231 37.25 -9.48 -30.64
N THR A 232 38.05 -8.43 -30.43
CA THR A 232 38.43 -7.49 -31.49
C THR A 232 39.36 -8.13 -32.52
N THR A 233 40.29 -8.98 -32.08
CA THR A 233 41.23 -9.67 -32.98
C THR A 233 40.51 -10.68 -33.89
N ILE A 234 39.50 -11.37 -33.37
CA ILE A 234 38.67 -12.30 -34.15
C ILE A 234 37.78 -11.56 -35.16
N LEU A 235 37.25 -10.39 -34.79
CA LEU A 235 36.44 -9.54 -35.68
C LEU A 235 37.28 -8.95 -36.82
N GLU A 236 38.51 -8.51 -36.56
CA GLU A 236 39.41 -8.01 -37.60
C GLU A 236 39.90 -9.12 -38.54
N ALA A 237 40.16 -10.33 -38.02
CA ALA A 237 40.51 -11.48 -38.84
C ALA A 237 39.35 -11.91 -39.77
N TRP A 238 38.11 -11.79 -39.30
CA TRP A 238 36.92 -12.08 -40.11
C TRP A 238 36.70 -11.05 -41.22
N THR A 239 36.85 -9.75 -40.94
CA THR A 239 36.63 -8.70 -41.95
C THR A 239 37.68 -8.71 -43.05
N ALA A 240 38.94 -9.05 -42.71
CA ALA A 240 40.03 -9.17 -43.68
C ALA A 240 39.91 -10.37 -44.63
N SER A 241 39.19 -11.43 -44.23
CA SER A 241 38.98 -12.61 -45.07
C SER A 241 37.82 -12.48 -46.06
N THR A 242 37.02 -11.40 -45.96
CA THR A 242 35.84 -11.14 -46.80
C THR A 242 36.03 -10.01 -47.83
N SER A 243 37.24 -9.45 -47.95
CA SER A 243 37.60 -8.45 -48.97
C SER A 243 38.45 -9.05 -50.09
#